data_AF-M5BNZ2-F1
#
_entry.id   AF-M5BNZ2-F1
#
_cell.length_a   1.000
_cell.length_b   1.000
_cell.length_c   1.000
_cell.angle_alpha   90.00
_cell.angle_beta   90.00
_cell.angle_gamma   90.00
#
_symmetry.space_group_name_H-M   'P 1'
#
loop_
_entity.id
_entity.type
_entity.pdbx_description
1 polymer ?
#
loop_
_entity_poly.entity_id
_entity_poly.type
_entity_poly.pdbx_seq_one_letter_code
_entity_poly.pdbx_strand_id
1 'polypeptide(L)'
;MDGLDERELKKAKKSKKLMESREREREQREAKEAERGKDDVMKELLGLMQKGETVLEALQRLGSSSKASRRGQKKKAATEVLPQSIDGMAEDEKPAEEDPVTRLTALASTLMSLGDSDVYESTYEMMLRLVRRSGIVSADWDPHPPPPQAPDTKYEYRWAPDYVAASGGQASADAVYGPYGATEMGAWKLASYFGDDAERIQVRRVGDNDWGSWNSVFPA
;
A
#
# COMPACT_ATOMS: atom_id res chain seq x y z
N MET A 1 31.60 -8.99 -49.82
CA MET A 1 30.77 -8.00 -49.13
C MET A 1 29.40 -8.65 -48.88
N ASP A 2 29.29 -9.48 -47.84
CA ASP A 2 28.06 -10.28 -47.59
C ASP A 2 27.53 -10.14 -46.14
N GLY A 3 28.34 -9.58 -45.22
CA GLY A 3 28.00 -9.53 -43.80
C GLY A 3 27.15 -8.33 -43.35
N LEU A 4 26.93 -7.33 -44.22
CA LEU A 4 26.11 -6.16 -43.90
C LEU A 4 24.61 -6.47 -44.04
N ASP A 5 24.20 -7.17 -45.10
CA ASP A 5 22.80 -7.54 -45.36
C ASP A 5 22.18 -8.38 -44.24
N GLU A 6 22.95 -9.30 -43.64
CA GLU A 6 22.42 -10.17 -42.59
C GLU A 6 22.14 -9.43 -41.27
N ARG A 7 22.93 -8.38 -40.97
CA ARG A 7 22.73 -7.51 -39.80
C ARG A 7 21.54 -6.57 -40.01
N GLU A 8 21.42 -5.99 -41.20
CA GLU A 8 20.30 -5.13 -41.59
C GLU A 8 18.98 -5.91 -41.54
N LEU A 9 18.95 -7.14 -42.06
CA LEU A 9 17.77 -8.01 -42.05
C LEU A 9 17.35 -8.43 -40.62
N LYS A 10 18.32 -8.71 -39.73
CA LYS A 10 18.07 -8.99 -38.31
C LYS A 10 17.53 -7.76 -37.56
N LYS A 11 18.03 -6.56 -37.86
CA LYS A 11 17.56 -5.30 -37.26
C LYS A 11 16.13 -4.96 -37.70
N ALA A 12 15.81 -5.15 -38.97
CA ALA A 12 14.47 -4.97 -39.51
C ALA A 12 13.45 -5.94 -38.88
N LYS A 13 13.81 -7.24 -38.74
CA LYS A 13 12.97 -8.24 -38.06
C LYS A 13 12.72 -7.92 -36.59
N LYS A 14 13.74 -7.46 -35.84
CA LYS A 14 13.58 -7.06 -34.44
C LYS A 14 12.65 -5.84 -34.30
N SER A 15 12.82 -4.82 -35.15
CA SER A 15 11.97 -3.63 -35.16
C SER A 15 10.50 -3.98 -35.40
N LYS A 16 10.23 -4.82 -36.42
CA LYS A 16 8.86 -5.27 -36.73
C LYS A 16 8.24 -6.07 -35.57
N LYS A 17 9.00 -6.97 -34.95
CA LYS A 17 8.52 -7.75 -33.80
C LYS A 17 8.20 -6.87 -32.58
N LEU A 18 8.99 -5.82 -32.35
CA LEU A 18 8.76 -4.88 -31.26
C LEU A 18 7.49 -4.05 -31.49
N MET A 19 7.29 -3.57 -32.72
CA MET A 19 6.07 -2.86 -33.13
C MET A 19 4.83 -3.75 -32.99
N GLU A 20 4.88 -4.98 -33.53
CA GLU A 20 3.77 -5.93 -33.45
C GLU A 20 3.45 -6.34 -31.99
N SER A 21 4.48 -6.47 -31.14
CA SER A 21 4.28 -6.74 -29.71
C SER A 21 3.61 -5.57 -28.99
N ARG A 22 4.03 -4.33 -29.27
CA ARG A 22 3.42 -3.12 -28.68
C ARG A 22 1.98 -2.93 -29.15
N GLU A 23 1.71 -3.18 -30.42
CA GLU A 23 0.37 -3.08 -30.98
C GLU A 23 -0.56 -4.15 -30.36
N ARG A 24 -0.09 -5.39 -30.25
CA ARG A 24 -0.83 -6.48 -29.60
C ARG A 24 -1.05 -6.24 -28.10
N GLU A 25 -0.11 -5.59 -27.42
CA GLU A 25 -0.28 -5.23 -26.00
C GLU A 25 -1.31 -4.11 -25.85
N ARG A 26 -1.29 -3.11 -26.73
CA ARG A 26 -2.29 -2.05 -26.78
C ARG A 26 -3.69 -2.60 -27.06
N GLU A 27 -3.81 -3.47 -28.06
CA GLU A 27 -5.09 -4.09 -28.43
C GLU A 27 -5.64 -5.00 -27.31
N GLN A 28 -4.77 -5.76 -26.63
CA GLN A 28 -5.18 -6.53 -25.44
C GLN A 28 -5.63 -5.63 -24.29
N ARG A 29 -5.00 -4.48 -24.10
CA ARG A 29 -5.40 -3.52 -23.07
C ARG A 29 -6.73 -2.88 -23.42
N GLU A 30 -6.92 -2.46 -24.67
CA GLU A 30 -8.19 -1.92 -25.17
C GLU A 30 -9.32 -2.96 -25.08
N ALA A 31 -9.05 -4.24 -25.38
CA ALA A 31 -10.02 -5.33 -25.22
C ALA A 31 -10.39 -5.58 -23.76
N LYS A 32 -9.42 -5.56 -22.83
CA LYS A 32 -9.68 -5.68 -21.39
C LYS A 32 -10.43 -4.48 -20.83
N GLU A 33 -10.12 -3.27 -21.29
CA GLU A 33 -10.87 -2.07 -20.93
C GLU A 33 -12.30 -2.08 -21.51
N ALA A 34 -12.50 -2.66 -22.70
CA ALA A 34 -13.83 -2.85 -23.31
C ALA A 34 -14.65 -3.96 -22.63
N GLU A 35 -14.00 -5.00 -22.09
CA GLU A 35 -14.65 -6.05 -21.31
C GLU A 35 -15.00 -5.57 -19.89
N ARG A 36 -14.37 -4.49 -19.42
CA ARG A 36 -14.59 -3.94 -18.09
C ARG A 36 -15.98 -3.32 -17.99
N GLY A 37 -16.85 -3.98 -17.24
CA GLY A 37 -18.18 -3.48 -16.96
C GLY A 37 -18.14 -2.22 -16.11
N LYS A 38 -19.15 -1.36 -16.30
CA LYS A 38 -19.45 -0.20 -15.45
C LYS A 38 -19.44 -0.54 -13.96
N ASP A 39 -19.92 -1.73 -13.60
CA ASP A 39 -19.98 -2.20 -12.21
C ASP A 39 -18.59 -2.50 -11.62
N ASP A 40 -17.65 -3.05 -12.40
CA ASP A 40 -16.27 -3.28 -11.97
C ASP A 40 -15.52 -1.97 -11.72
N VAL A 41 -15.73 -0.97 -12.58
CA VAL A 41 -15.16 0.36 -12.39
C VAL A 41 -15.71 1.03 -11.13
N MET A 42 -17.03 0.93 -10.89
CA MET A 42 -17.65 1.43 -9.65
C MET A 42 -17.10 0.72 -8.40
N LYS A 43 -16.90 -0.60 -8.46
CA LYS A 43 -16.33 -1.38 -7.35
C LYS A 43 -14.93 -0.89 -6.97
N GLU A 44 -14.08 -0.58 -7.95
CA GLU A 44 -12.76 -0.02 -7.68
C GLU A 44 -12.83 1.42 -7.18
N LEU A 45 -13.73 2.24 -7.73
CA LEU A 45 -13.96 3.61 -7.27
C LEU A 45 -14.35 3.63 -5.78
N LEU A 46 -15.25 2.71 -5.38
CA LEU A 46 -15.69 2.53 -3.99
C LEU A 46 -14.54 2.21 -3.04
N GLY A 47 -13.45 1.59 -3.50
CA GLY A 47 -12.27 1.32 -2.67
C GLY A 47 -11.43 2.57 -2.36
N LEU A 48 -11.64 3.68 -3.08
CA LEU A 48 -10.94 4.95 -2.87
C LEU A 48 -11.82 5.99 -2.12
N MET A 49 -13.12 5.73 -2.02
CA MET A 49 -14.13 6.60 -1.41
C MET A 49 -14.52 6.14 0.00
N GLN A 50 -14.80 7.08 0.90
CA GLN A 50 -15.29 6.83 2.25
C GLN A 50 -16.83 6.88 2.32
N LYS A 51 -17.38 6.30 3.40
CA LYS A 51 -18.82 6.34 3.66
C LYS A 51 -19.30 7.78 3.83
N GLY A 52 -20.39 8.12 3.15
CA GLY A 52 -21.03 9.44 3.24
C GLY A 52 -20.45 10.55 2.34
N GLU A 53 -19.44 10.27 1.51
CA GLU A 53 -18.89 11.26 0.56
C GLU A 53 -19.31 10.98 -0.90
N THR A 54 -19.29 12.03 -1.71
CA THR A 54 -19.37 12.01 -3.18
C THR A 54 -17.99 11.82 -3.81
N VAL A 55 -17.93 11.46 -5.09
CA VAL A 55 -16.65 11.35 -5.82
C VAL A 55 -15.87 12.65 -5.79
N LEU A 56 -16.56 13.79 -5.89
CA LEU A 56 -15.94 15.11 -5.83
C LEU A 56 -15.34 15.41 -4.44
N GLU A 57 -16.05 15.06 -3.36
CA GLU A 57 -15.54 15.19 -1.99
C GLU A 57 -14.36 14.24 -1.73
N ALA A 58 -14.41 13.02 -2.27
CA ALA A 58 -13.30 12.07 -2.20
C ALA A 58 -12.03 12.63 -2.88
N LEU A 59 -12.17 13.25 -4.06
CA LEU A 59 -11.07 13.95 -4.74
C LEU A 59 -10.50 15.08 -3.88
N GLN A 60 -11.35 15.89 -3.27
CA GLN A 60 -10.92 16.99 -2.39
C GLN A 60 -10.18 16.48 -1.15
N ARG A 61 -10.66 15.41 -0.52
CA ARG A 61 -10.03 14.75 0.63
C ARG A 61 -8.66 14.19 0.26
N LEU A 62 -8.57 13.41 -0.82
CA LEU A 62 -7.31 12.81 -1.29
C LEU A 62 -6.28 13.88 -1.70
N GLY A 63 -6.74 14.93 -2.39
CA GLY A 63 -5.91 16.08 -2.76
C GLY A 63 -5.39 16.87 -1.56
N SER A 64 -6.18 16.97 -0.48
CA SER A 64 -5.77 17.65 0.75
C SER A 64 -4.73 16.84 1.54
N SER A 65 -4.92 15.52 1.64
CA SER A 65 -3.98 14.61 2.30
C SER A 65 -2.62 14.56 1.60
N SER A 66 -2.60 14.58 0.26
CA SER A 66 -1.34 14.58 -0.51
C SER A 66 -0.55 15.89 -0.37
N LYS A 67 -1.22 17.01 -0.07
CA LYS A 67 -0.57 18.30 0.21
C LYS A 67 -0.02 18.36 1.63
N ALA A 68 -0.70 17.75 2.60
CA ALA A 68 -0.23 17.64 3.97
C ALA A 68 1.03 16.77 4.09
N SER A 69 1.07 15.61 3.42
CA SER A 69 2.25 14.73 3.42
C SER A 69 3.49 15.41 2.82
N ARG A 70 3.33 16.14 1.70
CA ARG A 70 4.41 16.92 1.06
C ARG A 70 4.92 18.09 1.92
N ARG A 71 4.07 18.70 2.75
CA ARG A 71 4.47 19.76 3.69
C ARG A 71 5.25 19.21 4.90
N GLY A 72 4.95 17.98 5.32
CA GLY A 72 5.69 17.27 6.38
C GLY A 72 7.11 16.87 5.96
N GLN A 73 7.30 16.39 4.73
CA GLN A 73 8.63 16.07 4.20
C GLN A 73 9.54 17.29 4.07
N LYS A 74 9.00 18.45 3.65
CA LYS A 74 9.80 19.69 3.54
C LYS A 74 10.31 20.23 4.88
N LYS A 75 9.71 19.89 6.02
CA LYS A 75 10.23 20.27 7.34
C LYS A 75 11.38 19.38 7.83
N LYS A 76 11.54 18.16 7.31
CA LYS A 76 12.71 17.31 7.61
C LYS A 76 13.89 17.53 6.66
N ALA A 77 13.64 18.06 5.46
CA ALA A 77 14.69 18.38 4.49
C ALA A 77 15.38 19.75 4.73
N ALA A 78 14.93 20.56 5.69
CA ALA A 78 15.47 21.90 5.95
C ALA A 78 16.64 21.94 6.97
N THR A 79 17.10 20.79 7.48
CA THR A 79 18.26 20.68 8.37
C THR A 79 19.54 20.24 7.66
N GLU A 80 19.49 19.83 6.39
CA GLU A 80 20.71 19.42 5.68
C GLU A 80 20.87 20.16 4.34
N VAL A 81 21.85 21.05 4.31
CA VAL A 81 22.22 21.87 3.15
C VAL A 81 23.41 21.19 2.44
N LEU A 82 23.11 20.51 1.31
CA LEU A 82 23.79 20.33 0.00
C LEU A 82 25.34 20.43 -0.17
N PRO A 83 25.99 19.86 -1.24
CA PRO A 83 25.59 19.99 -2.65
C PRO A 83 25.69 18.77 -3.61
N GLN A 84 24.82 18.85 -4.63
CA GLN A 84 24.80 18.30 -5.99
C GLN A 84 25.87 17.32 -6.49
N SER A 85 25.40 16.27 -7.18
CA SER A 85 26.01 15.72 -8.40
C SER A 85 24.92 15.16 -9.30
N ILE A 86 25.01 15.48 -10.59
CA ILE A 86 24.06 15.16 -11.65
C ILE A 86 24.64 13.96 -12.43
N ASP A 87 23.76 13.22 -13.10
CA ASP A 87 23.99 12.23 -14.16
C ASP A 87 24.20 10.76 -13.75
N GLY A 88 23.32 9.90 -14.27
CA GLY A 88 23.49 8.44 -14.25
C GLY A 88 22.19 7.65 -14.12
N MET A 89 21.51 7.45 -15.26
CA MET A 89 20.35 6.57 -15.44
C MET A 89 20.48 5.21 -14.74
N ALA A 90 19.49 4.88 -13.91
CA ALA A 90 19.00 3.51 -13.70
C ALA A 90 17.56 3.62 -13.19
N GLU A 91 16.61 3.65 -14.12
CA GLU A 91 15.19 3.41 -13.85
C GLU A 91 15.05 1.97 -13.32
N ASP A 92 15.17 1.82 -12.01
CA ASP A 92 14.51 0.75 -11.27
C ASP A 92 13.05 1.21 -11.11
N GLU A 93 12.23 0.99 -12.15
CA GLU A 93 10.79 1.20 -12.11
C GLU A 93 10.17 0.20 -11.11
N LYS A 94 10.28 0.52 -9.83
CA LYS A 94 9.22 0.19 -8.90
C LYS A 94 7.98 0.90 -9.44
N PRO A 95 6.84 0.21 -9.65
CA PRO A 95 5.63 0.88 -10.11
C PRO A 95 5.37 2.03 -9.14
N ALA A 96 5.47 3.26 -9.63
CA ALA A 96 5.13 4.43 -8.85
C ALA A 96 3.73 4.16 -8.29
N GLU A 97 3.59 4.11 -6.97
CA GLU A 97 2.28 3.99 -6.32
C GLU A 97 1.41 5.08 -6.94
N GLU A 98 0.46 4.69 -7.80
CA GLU A 98 -0.33 5.64 -8.57
C GLU A 98 -1.04 6.56 -7.58
N ASP A 99 -0.84 7.87 -7.72
CA ASP A 99 -1.46 8.87 -6.84
C ASP A 99 -2.97 8.59 -6.78
N PRO A 100 -3.55 8.36 -5.58
CA PRO A 100 -4.95 7.99 -5.46
C PRO A 100 -5.90 9.03 -6.10
N VAL A 101 -5.47 10.30 -6.19
CA VAL A 101 -6.19 11.34 -6.93
C VAL A 101 -6.25 11.04 -8.43
N THR A 102 -5.11 10.69 -9.03
CA THR A 102 -5.00 10.30 -10.44
C THR A 102 -5.83 9.06 -10.73
N ARG A 103 -5.75 8.05 -9.87
CA ARG A 103 -6.52 6.81 -10.03
C ARG A 103 -8.02 7.05 -9.94
N LEU A 104 -8.47 7.82 -8.94
CA LEU A 104 -9.90 8.17 -8.79
C LEU A 104 -10.41 8.95 -10.01
N THR A 105 -9.61 9.88 -10.53
CA THR A 105 -9.96 10.68 -11.73
C THR A 105 -10.03 9.82 -12.99
N ALA A 106 -9.11 8.87 -13.15
CA ALA A 106 -9.11 7.94 -14.28
C ALA A 106 -10.38 7.05 -14.27
N LEU A 107 -10.71 6.46 -13.12
CA LEU A 107 -11.92 5.64 -12.96
C LEU A 107 -13.21 6.43 -13.21
N ALA A 108 -13.29 7.67 -12.71
CA ALA A 108 -14.44 8.54 -12.98
C ALA A 108 -14.58 8.87 -14.48
N SER A 109 -13.45 9.07 -15.17
CA SER A 109 -13.43 9.30 -16.62
C SER A 109 -13.89 8.08 -17.40
N THR A 110 -13.49 6.88 -16.97
CA THR A 110 -14.00 5.62 -17.54
C THR A 110 -15.52 5.51 -17.35
N LEU A 111 -16.06 5.79 -16.16
CA LEU A 111 -17.51 5.77 -15.91
C LEU A 111 -18.27 6.78 -16.79
N MET A 112 -17.74 7.99 -17.00
CA MET A 112 -18.33 8.95 -17.94
C MET A 112 -18.36 8.41 -19.38
N SER A 113 -17.28 7.77 -19.83
CA SER A 113 -17.25 7.15 -21.17
C SER A 113 -18.24 6.00 -21.33
N LEU A 114 -18.60 5.34 -20.23
CA LEU A 114 -19.63 4.30 -20.14
C LEU A 114 -21.06 4.87 -19.93
N GLY A 115 -21.22 6.20 -19.91
CA GLY A 115 -22.51 6.88 -19.87
C GLY A 115 -22.96 7.40 -18.50
N ASP A 116 -22.14 7.31 -17.45
CA ASP A 116 -22.42 7.98 -16.16
C ASP A 116 -21.90 9.42 -16.15
N SER A 117 -22.69 10.35 -16.67
CA SER A 117 -22.40 11.79 -16.59
C SER A 117 -22.38 12.32 -15.16
N ASP A 118 -23.23 11.77 -14.29
CA ASP A 118 -23.42 12.25 -12.91
C ASP A 118 -22.46 11.59 -11.89
N VAL A 119 -21.36 10.99 -12.38
CA VAL A 119 -20.39 10.27 -11.53
C VAL A 119 -19.82 11.15 -10.42
N TYR A 120 -19.57 12.44 -10.66
CA TYR A 120 -18.97 13.34 -9.68
C TYR A 120 -19.90 13.67 -8.50
N GLU A 121 -21.21 13.67 -8.72
CA GLU A 121 -22.24 13.92 -7.70
C GLU A 121 -22.71 12.63 -7.02
N SER A 122 -22.31 11.48 -7.57
CA SER A 122 -22.70 10.18 -7.06
C SER A 122 -22.07 9.92 -5.70
N THR A 123 -22.91 9.51 -4.74
CA THR A 123 -22.49 9.17 -3.38
C THR A 123 -21.98 7.73 -3.29
N TYR A 124 -21.12 7.49 -2.32
CA TYR A 124 -20.64 6.14 -1.96
C TYR A 124 -21.79 5.13 -1.81
N GLU A 125 -22.84 5.48 -1.06
CA GLU A 125 -23.96 4.58 -0.78
C GLU A 125 -24.77 4.22 -2.04
N MET A 126 -24.92 5.17 -2.96
CA MET A 126 -25.61 4.92 -4.23
C MET A 126 -24.82 3.93 -5.08
N MET A 127 -23.52 4.16 -5.25
CA MET A 127 -22.65 3.24 -6.01
C MET A 127 -22.56 1.87 -5.36
N LEU A 128 -22.45 1.81 -4.03
CA LEU A 128 -22.43 0.56 -3.28
C LEU A 128 -23.70 -0.26 -3.52
N ARG A 129 -24.86 0.40 -3.54
CA ARG A 129 -26.14 -0.25 -3.85
C ARG A 129 -26.19 -0.76 -5.29
N LEU A 130 -25.65 -0.03 -6.26
CA LEU A 130 -25.59 -0.45 -7.66
C LEU A 130 -24.69 -1.68 -7.83
N VAL A 131 -23.50 -1.65 -7.25
CA VAL A 131 -22.51 -2.74 -7.28
C VAL A 131 -23.02 -4.00 -6.58
N ARG A 132 -23.73 -3.86 -5.44
CA ARG A 132 -24.39 -5.01 -4.80
C ARG A 132 -25.54 -5.56 -5.64
N ARG A 133 -26.27 -4.69 -6.35
CA ARG A 133 -27.39 -5.10 -7.22
C ARG A 133 -26.92 -5.82 -8.48
N SER A 134 -25.74 -5.49 -9.02
CA SER A 134 -25.21 -6.17 -10.20
C SER A 134 -24.74 -7.60 -9.93
N GLY A 135 -24.53 -7.97 -8.66
CA GLY A 135 -24.17 -9.32 -8.25
C GLY A 135 -22.68 -9.67 -8.40
N ILE A 136 -21.84 -8.69 -8.74
CA ILE A 136 -20.37 -8.88 -8.80
C ILE A 136 -19.71 -8.99 -7.42
N VAL A 137 -20.46 -8.70 -6.35
CA VAL A 137 -20.06 -8.82 -4.94
C VAL A 137 -21.20 -9.37 -4.09
N SER A 138 -20.88 -9.91 -2.91
CA SER A 138 -21.87 -10.35 -1.93
C SER A 138 -22.70 -9.18 -1.37
N ALA A 139 -23.91 -9.47 -0.87
CA ALA A 139 -24.81 -8.45 -0.32
C ALA A 139 -24.23 -7.74 0.93
N ASP A 140 -23.39 -8.44 1.69
CA ASP A 140 -22.68 -7.98 2.89
C ASP A 140 -21.30 -7.37 2.58
N TRP A 141 -20.88 -7.34 1.31
CA TRP A 141 -19.56 -6.86 0.93
C TRP A 141 -19.35 -5.39 1.34
N ASP A 142 -18.28 -5.12 2.09
CA ASP A 142 -17.85 -3.77 2.45
C ASP A 142 -16.57 -3.43 1.65
N PRO A 143 -16.55 -2.35 0.85
CA PRO A 143 -15.35 -1.86 0.16
C PRO A 143 -14.19 -1.55 1.12
N HIS A 144 -14.53 -1.19 2.36
CA HIS A 144 -13.57 -0.92 3.43
C HIS A 144 -13.83 -1.91 4.56
N PRO A 145 -13.46 -3.20 4.38
CA PRO A 145 -13.59 -4.14 5.46
C PRO A 145 -12.80 -3.59 6.65
N PRO A 146 -13.35 -3.63 7.88
CA PRO A 146 -12.53 -3.31 9.04
C PRO A 146 -11.27 -4.16 8.97
N PRO A 147 -10.10 -3.61 9.36
CA PRO A 147 -8.90 -4.43 9.47
C PRO A 147 -9.30 -5.70 10.23
N PRO A 148 -8.87 -6.90 9.78
CA PRO A 148 -9.23 -8.14 10.46
C PRO A 148 -9.00 -7.88 11.93
N GLN A 149 -10.04 -8.04 12.76
CA GLN A 149 -9.92 -7.85 14.19
C GLN A 149 -8.81 -8.80 14.60
N ALA A 150 -7.59 -8.27 14.74
CA ALA A 150 -6.53 -8.97 15.38
C ALA A 150 -7.16 -9.39 16.70
N PRO A 151 -7.08 -10.68 17.08
CA PRO A 151 -7.61 -11.07 18.37
C PRO A 151 -7.10 -10.05 19.38
N ASP A 152 -7.93 -9.59 20.33
CA ASP A 152 -7.54 -8.66 21.41
C ASP A 152 -6.50 -9.29 22.35
N THR A 153 -5.70 -10.22 21.83
CA THR A 153 -4.42 -10.68 22.32
C THR A 153 -3.52 -9.48 22.47
N LYS A 154 -3.51 -8.98 23.70
CA LYS A 154 -2.52 -8.03 24.15
C LYS A 154 -1.29 -8.80 24.61
N TYR A 155 -0.14 -8.13 24.54
CA TYR A 155 1.14 -8.65 24.89
C TYR A 155 1.76 -7.81 25.98
N GLU A 156 2.54 -8.47 26.83
CA GLU A 156 3.40 -7.85 27.81
C GLU A 156 4.84 -8.24 27.48
N TYR A 157 5.76 -7.30 27.66
CA TYR A 157 7.18 -7.57 27.55
C TYR A 157 7.91 -7.17 28.83
N ARG A 158 9.06 -7.80 29.04
CA ARG A 158 10.05 -7.40 30.03
C ARG A 158 11.43 -7.44 29.40
N TRP A 159 12.38 -6.75 30.01
CA TRP A 159 13.77 -6.85 29.59
C TRP A 159 14.31 -8.26 29.87
N ALA A 160 15.05 -8.82 28.91
CA ALA A 160 15.70 -10.11 29.09
C ALA A 160 16.74 -10.01 30.23
N PRO A 161 16.87 -11.04 31.08
CA PRO A 161 17.79 -11.03 32.21
C PRO A 161 19.25 -10.77 31.79
N ASP A 162 19.67 -11.30 30.65
CA ASP A 162 20.99 -11.03 30.06
C ASP A 162 21.18 -9.55 29.71
N TYR A 163 20.16 -8.91 29.14
CA TYR A 163 20.19 -7.49 28.83
C TYR A 163 20.20 -6.63 30.09
N VAL A 164 19.43 -6.99 31.11
CA VAL A 164 19.43 -6.28 32.41
C VAL A 164 20.81 -6.34 33.05
N ALA A 165 21.45 -7.52 33.07
CA ALA A 165 22.80 -7.70 33.59
C ALA A 165 23.84 -6.86 32.82
N ALA A 166 23.68 -6.74 31.49
CA ALA A 166 24.55 -5.92 30.65
C ALA A 166 24.26 -4.41 30.73
N SER A 167 23.06 -4.00 31.15
CA SER A 167 22.59 -2.61 31.14
C SER A 167 23.11 -1.73 32.29
N GLY A 168 23.88 -2.30 33.23
CA GLY A 168 24.46 -1.56 34.35
C GLY A 168 23.45 -0.85 35.25
N GLY A 169 22.21 -1.35 35.32
CA GLY A 169 21.13 -0.78 36.14
C GLY A 169 20.20 0.20 35.40
N GLN A 170 20.34 0.38 34.09
CA GLN A 170 19.36 1.16 33.30
C GLN A 170 18.06 0.41 33.02
N ALA A 171 18.09 -0.92 32.96
CA ALA A 171 16.91 -1.75 32.80
C ALA A 171 16.60 -2.51 34.11
N SER A 172 15.32 -2.67 34.43
CA SER A 172 14.86 -3.42 35.60
C SER A 172 14.32 -4.78 35.17
N ALA A 173 14.73 -5.85 35.87
CA ALA A 173 14.26 -7.22 35.61
C ALA A 173 12.81 -7.46 36.07
N ASP A 174 12.35 -6.69 37.05
CA ASP A 174 11.01 -6.79 37.62
C ASP A 174 9.98 -5.90 36.91
N ALA A 175 10.42 -5.05 35.97
CA ALA A 175 9.53 -4.17 35.23
C ALA A 175 8.85 -4.92 34.08
N VAL A 176 7.53 -5.01 34.16
CA VAL A 176 6.65 -5.52 33.10
C VAL A 176 5.97 -4.35 32.40
N TYR A 177 6.03 -4.34 31.07
CA TYR A 177 5.48 -3.30 30.22
C TYR A 177 4.37 -3.90 29.37
N GLY A 178 3.17 -3.33 29.48
CA GLY A 178 1.97 -3.77 28.75
C GLY A 178 0.71 -3.25 29.42
N PRO A 179 -0.47 -3.56 28.89
CA PRO A 179 -0.72 -4.45 27.75
C PRO A 179 -0.71 -3.73 26.39
N TYR A 180 0.02 -4.25 25.40
CA TYR A 180 0.17 -3.66 24.05
C TYR A 180 -0.35 -4.58 22.93
N GLY A 181 -0.79 -4.00 21.80
CA GLY A 181 -1.23 -4.77 20.64
C GLY A 181 -0.08 -5.30 19.78
N ALA A 182 -0.34 -6.33 18.97
CA ALA A 182 0.65 -6.91 18.05
C ALA A 182 1.27 -5.88 17.08
N THR A 183 0.45 -4.96 16.56
CA THR A 183 0.90 -3.89 15.65
C THR A 183 1.91 -2.95 16.32
N GLU A 184 1.67 -2.59 17.59
CA GLU A 184 2.53 -1.68 18.33
C GLU A 184 3.86 -2.34 18.72
N MET A 185 3.79 -3.59 19.19
CA MET A 185 4.97 -4.42 19.44
C MET A 185 5.82 -4.57 18.16
N GLY A 186 5.18 -4.84 17.02
CA GLY A 186 5.86 -4.96 15.72
C GLY A 186 6.52 -3.66 15.27
N ALA A 187 5.87 -2.51 15.49
CA ALA A 187 6.44 -1.20 15.19
C ALA A 187 7.70 -0.93 16.02
N TRP A 188 7.73 -1.30 17.30
CA TRP A 188 8.92 -1.16 18.14
C TRP A 188 10.06 -2.10 17.75
N LYS A 189 9.75 -3.31 17.28
CA LYS A 189 10.75 -4.22 16.68
C LYS A 189 11.38 -3.59 15.43
N LEU A 190 10.55 -3.06 14.52
CA LEU A 190 11.01 -2.41 13.29
C LEU A 190 11.85 -1.16 13.55
N ALA A 191 11.60 -0.47 14.66
CA ALA A 191 12.40 0.67 15.12
C ALA A 191 13.63 0.26 15.96
N SER A 192 13.95 -1.03 16.04
CA SER A 192 15.10 -1.61 16.75
C SER A 192 15.19 -1.29 18.25
N TYR A 193 14.08 -0.92 18.91
CA TYR A 193 14.05 -0.68 20.36
C TYR A 193 14.40 -1.94 21.16
N PHE A 194 14.07 -3.11 20.62
CA PHE A 194 14.28 -4.42 21.25
C PHE A 194 15.57 -5.13 20.79
N GLY A 195 16.37 -4.47 19.94
CA GLY A 195 17.42 -5.13 19.15
C GLY A 195 16.90 -5.61 17.80
N ASP A 196 17.80 -5.93 16.87
CA ASP A 196 17.47 -6.30 15.48
C ASP A 196 16.49 -7.48 15.38
N ASP A 197 16.63 -8.46 16.28
CA ASP A 197 15.77 -9.64 16.38
C ASP A 197 14.93 -9.68 17.67
N ALA A 198 14.75 -8.53 18.33
CA ALA A 198 14.08 -8.45 19.63
C ALA A 198 14.70 -9.33 20.74
N GLU A 199 16.02 -9.55 20.66
CA GLU A 199 16.80 -10.34 21.61
C GLU A 199 16.89 -9.74 23.03
N ARG A 200 16.64 -8.43 23.16
CA ARG A 200 16.76 -7.70 24.44
C ARG A 200 15.53 -7.86 25.34
N ILE A 201 14.46 -8.47 24.84
CA ILE A 201 13.20 -8.61 25.57
C ILE A 201 12.72 -10.05 25.59
N GLN A 202 11.89 -10.34 26.58
CA GLN A 202 11.01 -11.50 26.59
C GLN A 202 9.57 -11.02 26.50
N VAL A 203 8.75 -11.73 25.73
CA VAL A 203 7.35 -11.37 25.48
C VAL A 203 6.45 -12.50 25.93
N ARG A 204 5.24 -12.17 26.36
CA ARG A 204 4.15 -13.12 26.60
C ARG A 204 2.82 -12.53 26.14
N ARG A 205 1.84 -13.40 25.92
CA ARG A 205 0.45 -12.98 25.76
C ARG A 205 -0.13 -12.68 27.13
N VAL A 206 -0.97 -11.66 27.23
CA VAL A 206 -1.70 -11.34 28.46
C VAL A 206 -2.62 -12.52 28.80
N GLY A 207 -2.37 -13.15 29.95
CA GLY A 207 -3.06 -14.37 30.39
C GLY A 207 -2.17 -15.62 30.41
N ASP A 208 -1.04 -15.61 29.68
CA ASP A 208 -0.04 -16.67 29.76
C ASP A 208 0.92 -16.44 30.93
N ASN A 209 1.38 -17.51 31.56
CA ASN A 209 2.31 -17.44 32.69
C ASN A 209 3.79 -17.49 32.25
N ASP A 210 4.06 -17.99 31.05
CA ASP A 210 5.42 -18.23 30.54
C ASP A 210 5.93 -17.08 29.67
N TRP A 211 7.19 -16.71 29.87
CA TRP A 211 7.90 -15.71 29.08
C TRP A 211 8.64 -16.40 27.92
N GLY A 212 8.39 -15.96 26.69
CA GLY A 212 9.02 -16.49 25.48
C GLY A 212 9.90 -15.48 24.75
N SER A 213 10.70 -15.98 23.81
CA SER A 213 11.39 -15.13 22.83
C SER A 213 10.40 -14.59 21.80
N TRP A 214 10.74 -13.49 21.13
CA TRP A 214 9.91 -12.87 20.10
C TRP A 214 9.39 -13.87 19.06
N ASN A 215 10.27 -14.69 18.49
CA ASN A 215 9.93 -15.65 17.44
C ASN A 215 9.03 -16.81 17.94
N SER A 216 9.03 -17.09 19.24
CA SER A 216 8.13 -18.10 19.84
C SER A 216 6.70 -17.56 19.96
N VAL A 217 6.56 -16.27 20.29
CA VAL A 217 5.26 -15.62 20.52
C VAL A 217 4.64 -15.07 19.24
N PHE A 218 5.48 -14.55 18.33
CA PHE A 218 5.16 -14.06 17.00
C PHE A 218 5.85 -14.94 15.95
N PRO A 219 5.32 -16.15 15.65
CA PRO A 219 5.80 -16.94 14.53
C PRO A 219 5.62 -16.16 13.22
N ALA A 220 6.62 -16.23 12.35
CA ALA A 220 6.62 -15.60 11.03
C ALA A 220 5.53 -16.19 10.10
#